data_AF-A0AAV6JK20-F1
#
_entry.id   AF-A0AAV6JK20-F1
#
_cell.length_a   1.000
_cell.length_b   1.000
_cell.length_c   1.000
_cell.angle_alpha   90.00
_cell.angle_beta   90.00
_cell.angle_gamma   90.00
#
_symmetry.space_group_name_H-M   'P 1'
#
loop_
_entity.id
_entity.type
_entity.pdbx_description
1 polymer ?
#
loop_
_entity_poly.entity_id
_entity_poly.type
_entity_poly.pdbx_seq_one_letter_code
_entity_poly.pdbx_strand_id
1 'polypeptide(L)'
;MNNISFVTPSIDILQSYYYYHITRSFGAWFPSVPPYVFNFTADILPLDLEISKRETQVKVLEYGSTVELVFQGTNVVAGIDHPMHIHGYSFFVVGSGLGNFDPYKDPLTYNLVDPPERNTAIVPKNGWLAIRFRADNPGVWFVHCHLERHQTWGMDTVLLVKNGRHVNETVLPPPPDMPPC
;
A
#
# COMPACT_ATOMS: atom_id res chain seq x y z
N MET A 1 1.82 -2.23 -7.51
CA MET A 1 2.64 -1.24 -6.77
C MET A 1 4.09 -1.73 -6.65
N ASN A 2 5.11 -0.86 -6.64
CA ASN A 2 6.54 -1.25 -6.60
C ASN A 2 6.92 -2.37 -7.61
N ASN A 3 6.45 -2.22 -8.85
CA ASN A 3 6.61 -3.19 -9.95
C ASN A 3 6.00 -4.59 -9.74
N ILE A 4 5.11 -4.72 -8.75
CA ILE A 4 4.31 -5.93 -8.52
C ILE A 4 2.86 -5.63 -8.92
N SER A 5 2.34 -6.36 -9.90
CA SER A 5 0.90 -6.44 -10.18
C SER A 5 0.30 -7.51 -9.27
N PHE A 6 -0.55 -7.07 -8.35
CA PHE A 6 -1.16 -7.95 -7.36
C PHE A 6 -2.06 -9.00 -8.02
N VAL A 7 -1.93 -10.24 -7.58
CA VAL A 7 -2.78 -11.35 -8.00
C VAL A 7 -3.63 -11.78 -6.82
N THR A 8 -4.95 -11.75 -6.96
CA THR A 8 -5.86 -12.25 -5.93
C THR A 8 -5.66 -13.76 -5.76
N PRO A 9 -5.32 -14.25 -4.55
CA PRO A 9 -5.13 -15.68 -4.30
C PRO A 9 -6.48 -16.42 -4.27
N SER A 10 -6.44 -17.74 -4.48
CA SER A 10 -7.63 -18.60 -4.37
C SER A 10 -8.06 -18.89 -2.93
N ILE A 11 -7.15 -18.70 -1.96
CA ILE A 11 -7.43 -18.74 -0.54
C ILE A 11 -7.21 -17.33 -0.02
N ASP A 12 -8.18 -16.75 0.68
CA ASP A 12 -8.04 -15.38 1.15
C ASP A 12 -6.87 -15.24 2.14
N ILE A 13 -6.29 -14.04 2.16
CA ILE A 13 -5.07 -13.75 2.91
C ILE A 13 -5.32 -13.82 4.42
N LEU A 14 -6.53 -13.44 4.88
CA LEU A 14 -6.87 -13.44 6.29
C LEU A 14 -7.00 -14.87 6.84
N GLN A 15 -7.72 -15.75 6.15
CA GLN A 15 -7.81 -17.17 6.49
C GLN A 15 -6.43 -17.83 6.45
N SER A 16 -5.64 -17.52 5.42
CA SER A 16 -4.28 -18.02 5.28
C SER A 16 -3.37 -17.59 6.44
N TYR A 17 -3.47 -16.34 6.87
CA TYR A 17 -2.73 -15.81 8.01
C TYR A 17 -3.17 -16.43 9.33
N TYR A 18 -4.48 -16.49 9.56
CA TYR A 18 -5.06 -16.96 10.81
C TYR A 18 -4.75 -18.44 11.09
N TYR A 19 -4.96 -19.32 10.10
CA TYR A 19 -4.81 -20.77 10.30
C TYR A 19 -3.41 -21.30 9.98
N TYR A 20 -2.69 -20.68 9.04
CA TYR A 20 -1.46 -21.27 8.51
C TYR A 20 -0.22 -20.39 8.66
N HIS A 21 -0.34 -19.28 9.41
CA HIS A 21 0.76 -18.41 9.86
C HIS A 21 1.78 -18.04 8.77
N ILE A 22 1.29 -17.82 7.53
CA ILE A 22 2.07 -17.53 6.31
C ILE A 22 2.58 -18.81 5.62
N THR A 23 1.69 -19.59 5.00
CA THR A 23 2.12 -20.63 4.05
C THR A 23 1.31 -20.60 2.75
N ARG A 24 2.06 -20.61 1.63
CA ARG A 24 1.66 -20.88 0.23
C ARG A 24 0.81 -19.87 -0.54
N SER A 25 -0.13 -19.14 0.07
CA SER A 25 -1.07 -18.28 -0.68
C SER A 25 -0.56 -16.86 -0.97
N PHE A 26 0.39 -16.35 -0.17
CA PHE A 26 1.01 -15.04 -0.38
C PHE A 26 2.45 -15.02 0.15
N GLY A 27 3.27 -14.11 -0.38
CA GLY A 27 4.60 -13.79 0.15
C GLY A 27 4.55 -12.58 1.09
N ALA A 28 5.46 -12.54 2.06
CA ALA A 28 5.56 -11.48 3.07
C ALA A 28 6.64 -10.42 2.75
N TRP A 29 7.04 -10.32 1.48
CA TRP A 29 8.23 -9.59 1.05
C TRP A 29 7.89 -8.38 0.17
N PHE A 30 6.72 -7.77 0.35
CA PHE A 30 6.40 -6.55 -0.39
C PHE A 30 7.47 -5.46 -0.09
N PRO A 31 8.19 -4.97 -1.12
CA PRO A 31 9.37 -4.15 -0.90
C PRO A 31 8.97 -2.74 -0.43
N SER A 32 9.75 -2.17 0.49
CA SER A 32 9.52 -0.79 0.97
C SER A 32 9.86 0.28 -0.08
N VAL A 33 10.69 -0.07 -1.06
CA VAL A 33 11.18 0.82 -2.11
C VAL A 33 10.99 0.13 -3.47
N PRO A 34 10.81 0.89 -4.56
CA PRO A 34 10.74 0.30 -5.89
C PRO A 34 12.05 -0.44 -6.23
N PRO A 35 11.99 -1.59 -6.93
CA PRO A 35 13.19 -2.36 -7.29
C PRO A 35 14.08 -1.64 -8.31
N TYR A 36 13.53 -0.69 -9.07
CA TYR A 36 14.24 0.14 -10.03
C TYR A 36 13.96 1.60 -9.75
N VAL A 37 15.02 2.39 -9.58
CA VAL A 37 14.93 3.84 -9.42
C VAL A 37 15.23 4.49 -10.76
N PHE A 38 14.31 5.32 -11.23
CA PHE A 38 14.43 6.09 -12.46
C PHE A 38 13.71 7.43 -12.30
N ASN A 39 13.73 8.27 -13.33
CA ASN A 39 12.90 9.47 -13.35
C ASN A 39 11.42 9.08 -13.55
N PHE A 40 10.70 8.82 -12.45
CA PHE A 40 9.34 8.27 -12.48
C PHE A 40 8.35 9.11 -13.29
N THR A 41 8.54 10.44 -13.28
CA THR A 41 7.67 11.41 -13.94
C THR A 41 8.25 11.96 -15.25
N ALA A 42 9.21 11.27 -15.88
CA ALA A 42 9.71 11.65 -17.21
C ALA A 42 8.60 11.57 -18.27
N ASP A 43 8.67 12.41 -19.31
CA ASP A 43 7.71 12.38 -20.41
C ASP A 43 7.86 11.13 -21.29
N ILE A 44 9.10 10.64 -21.44
CA ILE A 44 9.44 9.47 -22.25
C ILE A 44 10.13 8.46 -21.36
N LEU A 45 9.55 7.28 -21.24
CA LEU A 45 10.08 6.16 -20.47
C LEU A 45 10.35 4.95 -21.37
N PRO A 46 11.39 4.16 -21.08
CA PRO A 46 11.65 2.90 -21.78
C PRO A 46 10.49 1.90 -21.69
N LEU A 47 10.19 1.21 -22.79
CA LEU A 47 9.08 0.24 -22.87
C LEU A 47 9.26 -0.98 -21.94
N ASP A 48 10.49 -1.33 -21.59
CA ASP A 48 10.78 -2.43 -20.66
C ASP A 48 10.26 -2.15 -19.24
N LEU A 49 10.05 -0.87 -18.88
CA LEU A 49 9.43 -0.50 -17.60
C LEU A 49 7.92 -0.77 -17.54
N GLU A 50 7.26 -1.04 -18.67
CA GLU A 50 5.83 -1.38 -18.71
C GLU A 50 5.54 -2.81 -18.22
N ILE A 51 6.58 -3.65 -18.12
CA ILE A 51 6.43 -5.06 -17.73
C ILE A 51 6.58 -5.19 -16.22
N SER A 52 5.48 -5.50 -15.55
CA SER A 52 5.46 -5.79 -14.12
C SER A 52 5.48 -7.29 -13.81
N LYS A 53 5.90 -7.63 -12.58
CA LYS A 53 5.86 -9.00 -12.08
C LYS A 53 4.49 -9.26 -11.45
N ARG A 54 3.84 -10.37 -11.79
CA ARG A 54 2.56 -10.77 -11.19
C ARG A 54 2.80 -11.64 -9.96
N GLU A 55 2.47 -11.14 -8.77
CA GLU A 55 2.63 -11.86 -7.51
C GLU A 55 1.59 -11.43 -6.45
N THR A 56 1.41 -12.26 -5.43
CA THR A 56 0.64 -11.91 -4.23
C THR A 56 1.63 -11.62 -3.09
N GLN A 57 2.00 -10.35 -2.90
CA GLN A 57 2.94 -9.92 -1.85
C GLN A 57 2.26 -8.97 -0.87
N VAL A 58 2.49 -9.21 0.42
CA VAL A 58 1.97 -8.38 1.52
C VAL A 58 3.12 -7.69 2.25
N LYS A 59 2.82 -6.53 2.83
CA LYS A 59 3.72 -5.80 3.71
C LYS A 59 3.37 -6.12 5.16
N VAL A 60 4.25 -6.83 5.85
CA VAL A 60 4.10 -7.10 7.28
C VAL A 60 4.55 -5.89 8.10
N LEU A 61 3.73 -5.51 9.07
CA LEU A 61 3.98 -4.43 10.03
C LEU A 61 3.81 -4.97 11.45
N GLU A 62 4.69 -4.54 12.36
CA GLU A 62 4.50 -4.81 13.79
C GLU A 62 3.45 -3.86 14.38
N TYR A 63 2.65 -4.36 15.32
CA TYR A 63 1.67 -3.55 16.03
C TYR A 63 2.28 -2.28 16.64
N GLY A 64 1.61 -1.16 16.47
CA GLY A 64 1.97 0.13 17.05
C GLY A 64 3.09 0.87 16.30
N SER A 65 3.61 0.32 15.19
CA SER A 65 4.60 0.99 14.34
C SER A 65 4.05 2.30 13.78
N THR A 66 4.85 3.36 13.80
CA THR A 66 4.55 4.59 13.06
C THR A 66 5.02 4.43 11.63
N VAL A 67 4.10 4.57 10.67
CA VAL A 67 4.35 4.32 9.26
C VAL A 67 4.23 5.62 8.49
N GLU A 68 5.24 5.93 7.69
CA GLU A 68 5.13 6.87 6.58
C GLU A 68 5.09 6.07 5.28
N LEU A 69 4.11 6.37 4.43
CA LEU A 69 4.00 5.78 3.10
C LEU A 69 3.99 6.93 2.09
N VAL A 70 4.96 6.90 1.18
CA VAL A 70 5.02 7.83 0.05
C VAL A 70 4.60 7.09 -1.21
N PHE A 71 3.44 7.48 -1.74
CA PHE A 71 3.00 7.04 -3.06
C PHE A 71 3.64 7.93 -4.12
N GLN A 72 4.39 7.33 -5.04
CA GLN A 72 4.96 7.99 -6.21
C GLN A 72 4.19 7.56 -7.46
N GLY A 73 3.56 8.51 -8.15
CA GLY A 73 2.99 8.30 -9.47
C GLY A 73 4.10 8.17 -10.51
N THR A 74 3.87 7.36 -11.55
CA THR A 74 4.79 7.22 -12.68
C THR A 74 4.08 7.56 -13.99
N ASN A 75 4.86 7.88 -15.01
CA ASN A 75 4.35 8.10 -16.37
C ASN A 75 4.41 6.84 -17.24
N VAL A 76 4.68 5.67 -16.65
CA VAL A 76 4.71 4.38 -17.35
C VAL A 76 3.32 4.13 -17.95
N VAL A 77 3.24 3.82 -19.24
CA VAL A 77 2.01 3.78 -20.07
C VAL A 77 1.33 5.16 -20.20
N ALA A 78 0.91 5.77 -19.08
CA ALA A 78 0.35 7.11 -19.05
C ALA A 78 0.34 7.68 -17.61
N GLY A 79 0.83 8.91 -17.44
CA GLY A 79 0.69 9.65 -16.18
C GLY A 79 -0.75 10.12 -15.96
N ILE A 80 -1.37 9.68 -14.87
CA ILE A 80 -2.73 10.03 -14.43
C ILE A 80 -2.81 10.15 -12.91
N ASP A 81 -3.90 10.72 -12.41
CA ASP A 81 -4.19 10.78 -10.97
C ASP A 81 -4.65 9.41 -10.45
N HIS A 82 -4.20 9.05 -9.25
CA HIS A 82 -4.58 7.79 -8.59
C HIS A 82 -5.17 8.05 -7.20
N PRO A 83 -6.47 7.83 -6.96
CA PRO A 83 -7.04 7.86 -5.61
C PRO A 83 -6.59 6.59 -4.86
N MET A 84 -5.67 6.73 -3.91
CA MET A 84 -5.16 5.61 -3.12
C MET A 84 -5.96 5.47 -1.83
N HIS A 85 -6.50 4.27 -1.59
CA HIS A 85 -7.32 3.92 -0.43
C HIS A 85 -6.62 2.87 0.43
N ILE A 86 -6.77 3.00 1.76
CA ILE A 86 -6.29 2.03 2.75
C ILE A 86 -7.46 1.59 3.61
N HIS A 87 -7.70 0.28 3.66
CA HIS A 87 -8.70 -0.31 4.56
C HIS A 87 -8.18 -0.29 6.00
N GLY A 88 -9.09 -0.30 6.98
CA GLY A 88 -8.75 -0.43 8.40
C GLY A 88 -8.12 0.82 9.05
N TYR A 89 -7.81 1.85 8.26
CA TYR A 89 -7.15 3.07 8.71
C TYR A 89 -7.74 4.31 8.05
N SER A 90 -7.80 5.39 8.82
CA SER A 90 -7.57 6.72 8.26
C SER A 90 -6.10 7.09 8.48
N PHE A 91 -5.60 8.03 7.68
CA PHE A 91 -4.22 8.49 7.68
C PHE A 91 -4.17 10.01 7.52
N PHE A 92 -3.09 10.61 8.00
CA PHE A 92 -2.80 12.03 7.82
C PHE A 92 -2.05 12.24 6.52
N VAL A 93 -2.56 13.11 5.65
CA VAL A 93 -1.83 13.55 4.45
C VAL A 93 -0.87 14.66 4.85
N VAL A 94 0.41 14.31 5.01
CA VAL A 94 1.44 15.23 5.52
C VAL A 94 2.11 16.04 4.41
N GLY A 95 2.04 15.58 3.16
CA GLY A 95 2.57 16.33 2.02
C GLY A 95 2.14 15.74 0.69
N SER A 96 2.19 16.57 -0.35
CA SER A 96 2.06 16.16 -1.74
C SER A 96 2.85 17.13 -2.61
N GLY A 97 3.23 16.67 -3.80
CA GLY A 97 4.02 17.47 -4.71
C GLY A 97 4.01 16.92 -6.12
N LEU A 98 4.57 17.70 -7.05
CA LEU A 98 4.82 17.28 -8.42
C LEU A 98 6.29 16.88 -8.59
N GLY A 99 6.57 16.06 -9.59
CA GLY A 99 7.86 15.44 -9.86
C GLY A 99 8.10 14.17 -9.05
N ASN A 100 9.37 13.82 -8.94
CA ASN A 100 9.83 12.72 -8.11
C ASN A 100 10.01 13.20 -6.66
N PHE A 101 9.52 12.44 -5.70
CA PHE A 101 9.73 12.70 -4.28
C PHE A 101 11.22 12.74 -3.94
N ASP A 102 11.66 13.82 -3.29
CA ASP A 102 13.00 13.99 -2.74
C ASP A 102 12.96 13.78 -1.21
N PRO A 103 13.46 12.63 -0.70
CA PRO A 103 13.38 12.29 0.72
C PRO A 103 14.19 13.22 1.63
N TYR A 104 15.06 14.07 1.07
CA TYR A 104 15.87 15.02 1.83
C TYR A 104 15.29 16.44 1.84
N LYS A 105 14.34 16.75 0.95
CA LYS A 105 13.78 18.11 0.81
C LYS A 105 12.30 18.17 1.11
N ASP A 106 11.51 17.27 0.52
CA ASP A 106 10.06 17.33 0.62
C ASP A 106 9.52 17.16 2.06
N PRO A 107 10.13 16.30 2.92
CA PRO A 107 9.73 16.22 4.32
C PRO A 107 9.90 17.51 5.12
N LEU A 108 10.78 18.43 4.68
CA LEU A 108 11.01 19.72 5.35
C LEU A 108 9.80 20.65 5.25
N THR A 109 8.91 20.42 4.29
CA THR A 109 7.71 21.21 4.05
C THR A 109 6.42 20.48 4.42
N TYR A 110 6.51 19.34 5.10
CA TYR A 110 5.31 18.61 5.53
C TYR A 110 4.44 19.45 6.47
N ASN A 111 3.13 19.34 6.29
CA ASN A 111 2.18 19.77 7.30
C ASN A 111 2.18 18.74 8.45
N LEU A 112 2.84 19.10 9.55
CA LEU A 112 2.90 18.30 10.78
C LEU A 112 2.09 18.94 11.93
N VAL A 113 1.27 19.96 11.63
CA VAL A 113 0.47 20.68 12.63
C VAL A 113 -0.99 20.25 12.52
N ASP A 114 -1.58 20.36 11.34
CA ASP A 114 -2.99 20.07 11.08
C ASP A 114 -3.23 19.36 9.72
N PRO A 115 -2.48 18.28 9.40
CA PRO A 115 -2.69 17.55 8.15
C PRO A 115 -4.11 16.96 8.10
N PRO A 116 -4.78 16.96 6.93
CA PRO A 116 -6.10 16.39 6.81
C PRO A 116 -6.05 14.87 7.01
N GLU A 117 -6.95 14.37 7.85
CA GLU A 117 -7.18 12.95 8.05
C GLU A 117 -8.15 12.42 6.98
N ARG A 118 -7.75 11.35 6.27
CA ARG A 118 -8.48 10.75 5.16
C ARG A 118 -8.27 9.24 5.14
N ASN A 119 -9.17 8.49 4.51
CA ASN A 119 -8.95 7.08 4.17
C ASN A 119 -8.57 6.89 2.69
N THR A 120 -8.79 7.92 1.87
CA THR A 120 -8.50 7.96 0.44
C THR A 120 -7.93 9.32 0.09
N ALA A 121 -6.84 9.35 -0.67
CA ALA A 121 -6.23 10.59 -1.13
C ALA A 121 -5.63 10.42 -2.52
N ILE A 122 -5.60 11.50 -3.28
CA ILE A 122 -5.14 11.49 -4.68
C ILE A 122 -3.62 11.63 -4.70
N VAL A 123 -2.96 10.69 -5.37
CA VAL A 123 -1.61 10.87 -5.90
C VAL A 123 -1.74 11.69 -7.17
N PRO A 124 -1.20 12.91 -7.22
CA PRO A 124 -1.33 13.76 -8.39
C PRO A 124 -0.60 13.14 -9.58
N LYS A 125 -1.14 13.36 -10.78
CA LYS A 125 -0.44 13.08 -12.04
C LYS A 125 0.94 13.73 -12.00
N ASN A 126 1.96 12.98 -12.44
CA ASN A 126 3.35 13.40 -12.43
C ASN A 126 3.82 13.82 -11.03
N GLY A 127 3.38 13.16 -9.96
CA GLY A 127 3.70 13.61 -8.60
C GLY A 127 3.63 12.53 -7.54
N TRP A 128 3.61 12.97 -6.28
CA TRP A 128 3.69 12.12 -5.11
C TRP A 128 2.77 12.58 -4.00
N LEU A 129 2.47 11.65 -3.08
CA LEU A 129 1.63 11.85 -1.90
C LEU A 129 2.29 11.14 -0.71
N ALA A 130 2.57 11.87 0.37
CA ALA A 130 3.08 11.32 1.61
C ALA A 130 1.99 11.29 2.68
N ILE A 131 1.81 10.13 3.29
CA ILE A 131 0.83 9.91 4.35
C ILE A 131 1.49 9.29 5.58
N ARG A 132 0.93 9.55 6.76
CA ARG A 132 1.34 8.93 8.02
C ARG A 132 0.15 8.34 8.77
N PHE A 133 0.36 7.18 9.38
CA PHE A 133 -0.58 6.56 10.29
C PHE A 133 0.16 5.68 11.29
N ARG A 134 -0.54 5.24 12.34
CA ARG A 134 -0.03 4.26 13.29
C ARG A 134 -0.66 2.92 12.98
N ALA A 135 0.14 1.87 12.87
CA ALA A 135 -0.33 0.51 12.59
C ALA A 135 -0.83 -0.17 13.87
N ASP A 136 -1.89 0.35 14.47
CA ASP A 136 -2.46 -0.10 15.75
C ASP A 136 -3.82 -0.82 15.62
N ASN A 137 -4.13 -1.27 14.41
CA ASN A 137 -5.27 -2.14 14.11
C ASN A 137 -4.74 -3.50 13.57
N PRO A 138 -4.61 -4.54 14.42
CA PRO A 138 -4.13 -5.86 14.01
C PRO A 138 -5.10 -6.48 12.99
N GLY A 139 -4.57 -7.02 11.90
CA GLY A 139 -5.40 -7.59 10.84
C GLY A 139 -4.74 -7.58 9.47
N VAL A 140 -5.56 -7.78 8.46
CA VAL A 140 -5.18 -7.84 7.05
C VAL A 140 -5.95 -6.76 6.31
N TRP A 141 -5.23 -5.74 5.83
CA TRP A 141 -5.81 -4.49 5.34
C TRP A 141 -5.42 -4.23 3.89
N PHE A 142 -6.41 -4.11 3.02
CA PHE A 142 -6.19 -3.89 1.59
C PHE A 142 -5.78 -2.44 1.30
N VAL A 143 -4.81 -2.26 0.42
CA VAL A 143 -4.33 -0.96 -0.06
C VAL A 143 -4.41 -0.98 -1.57
N HIS A 144 -5.20 -0.09 -2.17
CA HIS A 144 -5.45 -0.14 -3.60
C HIS A 144 -5.78 1.22 -4.20
N CYS A 145 -5.62 1.31 -5.51
CA CYS A 145 -6.21 2.41 -6.27
C CYS A 145 -7.73 2.24 -6.33
N HIS A 146 -8.49 3.28 -6.04
CA HIS A 146 -9.95 3.27 -6.03
C HIS A 146 -10.56 3.48 -7.43
N LEU A 147 -9.75 3.32 -8.48
CA LEU A 147 -10.22 3.14 -9.86
C LEU A 147 -10.30 1.64 -10.11
N GLU A 148 -11.51 1.10 -10.23
CA GLU A 148 -11.78 -0.35 -10.31
C GLU A 148 -10.94 -1.06 -11.38
N ARG A 149 -10.71 -0.40 -12.52
CA ARG A 149 -9.84 -0.91 -13.59
C ARG A 149 -8.40 -1.13 -13.09
N HIS A 150 -7.83 -0.18 -12.34
CA HIS A 150 -6.47 -0.33 -11.83
C HIS A 150 -6.40 -1.35 -10.70
N GLN A 151 -7.42 -1.40 -9.85
CA GLN A 151 -7.52 -2.45 -8.83
C GLN A 151 -7.53 -3.83 -9.47
N THR A 152 -8.43 -4.08 -10.42
CA THR A 152 -8.51 -5.38 -11.14
C THR A 152 -7.26 -5.70 -11.97
N TRP A 153 -6.46 -4.71 -12.35
CA TRP A 153 -5.15 -4.89 -12.99
C TRP A 153 -3.99 -5.14 -12.00
N GLY A 154 -4.26 -5.07 -10.69
CA GLY A 154 -3.32 -5.38 -9.63
C GLY A 154 -2.57 -4.17 -9.09
N MET A 155 -3.14 -2.96 -9.15
CA MET A 155 -2.60 -1.77 -8.46
C MET A 155 -2.93 -1.80 -6.97
N ASP A 156 -2.53 -2.90 -6.32
CA ASP A 156 -2.90 -3.25 -4.97
C ASP A 156 -1.70 -3.75 -4.16
N THR A 157 -1.85 -3.77 -2.85
CA THR A 157 -1.08 -4.57 -1.91
C THR A 157 -1.91 -4.77 -0.64
N VAL A 158 -1.34 -5.42 0.37
CA VAL A 158 -1.97 -5.68 1.65
C VAL A 158 -1.01 -5.34 2.77
N LEU A 159 -1.49 -4.63 3.77
CA LEU A 159 -0.80 -4.45 5.05
C LEU A 159 -1.26 -5.57 5.99
N LEU A 160 -0.33 -6.40 6.44
CA LEU A 160 -0.56 -7.39 7.47
C LEU A 160 0.01 -6.84 8.78
N VAL A 161 -0.88 -6.42 9.67
CA VAL A 161 -0.50 -5.86 10.98
C VAL A 161 -0.61 -6.96 12.02
N LYS A 162 0.52 -7.34 12.59
CA LYS A 162 0.60 -8.41 13.58
C LYS A 162 -0.11 -8.04 14.88
N ASN A 163 -0.40 -9.06 15.68
CA ASN A 163 -0.87 -8.88 17.05
C ASN A 163 0.15 -8.11 17.91
N GLY A 164 -0.35 -7.30 18.82
CA GLY A 164 0.39 -6.66 19.90
C GLY A 164 0.59 -7.58 21.10
N ARG A 165 0.83 -6.97 22.27
CA ARG A 165 1.11 -7.68 23.53
C ARG A 165 -0.15 -7.95 24.35
N HIS A 166 -1.14 -7.09 24.23
CA HIS A 166 -2.37 -7.17 25.02
C HIS A 166 -3.48 -7.90 24.26
N VAL A 167 -4.44 -8.47 25.00
CA VAL A 167 -5.57 -9.23 24.43
C VAL A 167 -6.44 -8.36 23.51
N ASN A 168 -6.54 -7.06 23.77
CA ASN A 168 -7.24 -6.11 22.90
C ASN A 168 -6.41 -5.68 21.67
N GLU A 169 -5.18 -6.17 21.53
CA GLU A 169 -4.28 -5.90 20.40
C GLU A 169 -4.12 -7.16 19.53
N THR A 170 -5.10 -8.06 19.53
CA THR A 170 -5.08 -9.29 18.72
C THR A 170 -6.22 -9.32 17.71
N VAL A 171 -5.98 -9.92 16.55
CA VAL A 171 -7.04 -10.22 15.57
C VAL A 171 -8.14 -11.07 16.23
N LEU A 172 -9.39 -10.72 15.96
CA LEU A 172 -10.56 -11.45 16.45
C LEU A 172 -10.62 -12.87 15.85
N PRO A 173 -11.16 -13.87 16.57
CA PRO A 173 -11.40 -15.18 15.99
C PRO A 173 -12.39 -15.08 14.80
N PRO A 174 -12.23 -15.91 13.76
CA PRO A 174 -13.11 -15.91 12.61
C PRO A 174 -14.54 -16.29 13.02
N PRO A 175 -15.57 -15.62 12.48
CA PRO A 175 -16.96 -16.05 12.63
C PRO A 175 -17.18 -17.50 12.13
N PRO A 176 -18.13 -18.25 12.71
CA PRO A 176 -18.39 -19.64 12.34
C PRO A 176 -19.01 -19.81 10.94
N ASP A 177 -19.54 -18.73 10.36
CA ASP A 177 -20.25 -18.66 9.09
C ASP A 177 -19.46 -17.98 7.97
N MET A 178 -18.12 -17.89 8.12
CA MET A 178 -17.25 -17.41 7.05
C MET A 178 -17.45 -18.25 5.77
N PRO A 179 -17.62 -17.62 4.59
CA PRO A 179 -17.74 -18.35 3.33
C PRO A 179 -16.50 -19.22 3.07
N PRO A 180 -16.68 -20.43 2.50
CA PRO A 180 -15.54 -21.23 2.08
C PRO A 180 -14.80 -20.55 0.92
N CYS A 181 -13.47 -20.73 0.88
CA CYS A 181 -12.62 -20.36 -0.25
C CYS A 181 -12.88 -21.26 -1.47
#